data_AF-A0A5B2XEF9-F1
#
_entry.id   AF-A0A5B2XEF9-F1
#
_cell.length_a   1.000
_cell.length_b   1.000
_cell.length_c   1.000
_cell.angle_alpha   90.00
_cell.angle_beta   90.00
_cell.angle_gamma   90.00
#
_symmetry.space_group_name_H-M   'P 1'
#
loop_
_entity.id
_entity.type
_entity.pdbx_description
1 polymer ?
#
loop_
_entity_poly.entity_id
_entity_poly.type
_entity_poly.pdbx_seq_one_letter_code
_entity_poly.pdbx_strand_id
1 'polypeptide(L)'
;MSRLHLIVALLFPAAFGLSVVGASPSALLAAATALTVAVAALVLITRPSDDSTAPAGVRAIALRERAHRTAFLRLRDPDAAGRPRPRAPGRGYSAA
;
A
#
# COMPACT_ATOMS: atom_id res chain seq x y z
N MET A 1 -3.57 9.46 -9.41
CA MET A 1 -4.80 10.28 -9.55
C MET A 1 -5.70 10.27 -8.31
N SER A 2 -5.92 9.14 -7.62
CA SER A 2 -6.82 9.07 -6.45
C SER A 2 -6.45 10.02 -5.30
N ARG A 3 -5.16 10.11 -4.96
CA ARG A 3 -4.66 10.98 -3.86
C ARG A 3 -4.91 12.47 -4.12
N LEU A 4 -4.78 12.92 -5.37
CA LEU A 4 -4.99 14.32 -5.74
C LEU A 4 -6.48 14.68 -5.65
N HIS A 5 -7.38 13.79 -6.08
CA HIS A 5 -8.82 14.00 -5.90
C HIS A 5 -9.23 14.05 -4.41
N LEU A 6 -8.61 13.24 -3.55
CA LEU A 6 -8.87 13.28 -2.11
C LEU A 6 -8.41 14.61 -1.49
N ILE A 7 -7.22 15.10 -1.86
CA ILE A 7 -6.73 16.39 -1.39
C ILE A 7 -7.65 17.52 -1.86
N VAL A 8 -8.08 17.51 -3.12
CA VAL A 8 -8.99 18.52 -3.67
C VAL A 8 -10.37 18.46 -2.99
N ALA A 9 -10.95 17.27 -2.82
CA ALA A 9 -12.23 17.07 -2.14
C ALA A 9 -12.22 17.53 -0.68
N LEU A 10 -11.03 17.54 -0.06
CA LEU A 10 -10.83 17.97 1.32
C LEU A 10 -10.62 19.48 1.46
N LEU A 11 -9.80 20.06 0.59
CA LEU A 11 -9.35 21.44 0.69
C LEU A 11 -10.40 22.43 0.15
N PHE A 12 -11.18 22.01 -0.85
CA PHE A 12 -12.26 22.81 -1.45
C PHE A 12 -13.38 23.21 -0.46
N PRO A 13 -14.01 22.28 0.30
CA PRO A 13 -15.07 22.65 1.24
C PRO A 13 -14.53 23.48 2.42
N ALA A 14 -13.28 23.26 2.85
CA ALA A 14 -12.65 24.05 3.90
C ALA A 14 -12.43 25.52 3.47
N ALA A 15 -11.92 25.73 2.25
CA ALA A 15 -11.75 27.07 1.68
C ALA A 15 -13.09 27.77 1.43
N PHE A 16 -14.09 27.04 0.93
CA PHE A 16 -15.43 27.57 0.71
C PHE A 16 -16.11 27.99 2.02
N GLY A 17 -16.05 27.15 3.06
CA GLY A 17 -16.61 27.46 4.38
C GLY A 17 -15.98 28.71 5.01
N LEU A 18 -14.66 28.87 4.87
CA LEU A 18 -13.94 30.05 5.37
C LEU A 18 -14.35 31.33 4.61
N SER A 19 -14.60 31.23 3.31
CA SER A 19 -15.05 32.36 2.48
C SER A 19 -16.49 32.79 2.77
N VAL A 20 -17.35 31.89 3.25
CA VAL A 20 -18.79 32.15 3.45
C VAL A 20 -19.08 32.64 4.88
N VAL A 21 -18.41 32.10 5.89
CA VAL A 21 -18.74 32.36 7.31
C VAL A 21 -17.92 33.53 7.91
N GLY A 22 -16.81 33.91 7.27
CA GLY A 22 -15.86 34.86 7.83
C GLY A 22 -15.11 34.29 9.05
N ALA A 23 -14.06 34.99 9.50
CA ALA A 23 -13.17 34.52 10.57
C ALA A 23 -13.77 34.75 11.98
N SER A 24 -14.93 34.16 12.25
CA SER A 24 -15.46 34.09 13.62
C SER A 24 -14.73 33.02 14.44
N PRO A 25 -14.63 33.16 15.78
CA PRO A 25 -13.95 32.17 16.63
C PRO A 25 -14.54 30.76 16.49
N SER A 26 -15.86 30.66 16.30
CA SER A 26 -16.56 29.40 16.04
C SER A 26 -16.23 28.80 14.68
N ALA A 27 -16.09 29.64 13.63
CA ALA A 27 -15.66 29.19 12.31
C ALA A 27 -14.22 28.67 12.31
N LEU A 28 -13.33 29.30 13.07
CA LEU A 28 -11.95 28.84 13.25
C LEU A 28 -11.91 27.47 13.95
N LEU A 29 -12.72 27.28 15.00
CA LEU A 29 -12.83 25.98 15.67
C LEU A 29 -13.37 24.90 14.73
N ALA A 30 -14.42 25.21 13.95
CA ALA A 30 -15.00 24.29 12.98
C ALA A 30 -14.01 23.94 11.85
N ALA A 31 -13.21 24.90 11.39
CA ALA A 31 -12.17 24.66 10.40
C ALA A 31 -11.05 23.76 10.97
N ALA A 32 -10.66 23.98 12.22
CA ALA A 32 -9.65 23.15 12.88
C ALA A 32 -10.13 21.70 13.06
N THR A 33 -11.38 21.48 13.49
CA THR A 33 -11.95 20.13 13.61
C THR A 33 -12.13 19.45 12.26
N ALA A 34 -12.54 20.19 11.23
CA ALA A 34 -12.61 19.65 9.88
C ALA A 34 -11.23 19.21 9.39
N LEU A 35 -10.18 20.01 9.62
CA LEU A 35 -8.80 19.68 9.24
C LEU A 35 -8.25 18.46 9.99
N THR A 36 -8.57 18.28 11.27
CA THR A 36 -8.09 17.09 12.01
C THR A 36 -8.74 15.80 11.53
N VAL A 37 -10.06 15.81 11.30
CA VAL A 37 -10.80 14.67 10.74
C VAL A 37 -10.29 14.34 9.34
N ALA A 38 -10.07 15.37 8.55
CA ALA A 38 -9.52 15.30 7.20
C ALA A 38 -8.15 14.62 7.13
N VAL A 39 -7.22 15.06 7.99
CA VAL A 39 -5.88 14.46 8.10
C VAL A 39 -5.99 13.02 8.60
N ALA A 40 -6.83 12.73 9.60
CA ALA A 40 -7.04 11.37 10.09
C ALA A 40 -7.57 10.43 9.00
N ALA A 41 -8.54 10.88 8.19
CA ALA A 41 -9.05 10.14 7.06
C ALA A 41 -7.97 9.92 5.98
N LEU A 42 -7.16 10.94 5.69
CA LEU A 42 -6.05 10.82 4.73
C LEU A 42 -5.02 9.79 5.22
N VAL A 43 -4.65 9.81 6.50
CA VAL A 43 -3.75 8.81 7.10
C VAL A 43 -4.34 7.41 6.98
N LEU A 44 -5.65 7.24 7.21
CA LEU A 44 -6.30 5.94 7.10
C LEU A 44 -6.32 5.41 5.66
N ILE A 45 -6.61 6.26 4.68
CA ILE A 45 -6.68 5.90 3.25
C ILE A 45 -5.27 5.70 2.65
N THR A 46 -4.29 6.48 3.12
CA THR A 46 -2.91 6.41 2.60
C THR A 46 -2.05 5.41 3.33
N ARG A 47 -2.50 4.89 4.47
CA ARG A 47 -1.86 3.77 5.15
C ARG A 47 -1.65 2.67 4.11
N PRO A 48 -0.40 2.30 3.81
CA PRO A 48 -0.15 1.15 2.99
C PRO A 48 -0.93 0.02 3.63
N SER A 49 -1.88 -0.55 2.88
CA SER A 49 -2.32 -1.90 3.16
C SER A 49 -1.07 -2.73 2.95
N ASP A 50 -0.26 -2.89 4.01
CA ASP A 50 0.81 -3.86 4.07
C ASP A 50 0.11 -5.23 4.06
N ASP A 51 -0.40 -5.58 2.89
CA ASP A 51 -0.87 -6.90 2.49
C ASP A 51 0.34 -7.84 2.29
N SER A 52 1.49 -7.47 2.85
CA SER A 52 2.61 -8.36 3.12
C SER A 52 2.22 -9.52 4.04
N THR A 53 1.05 -9.44 4.68
CA THR A 53 0.43 -10.52 5.46
C THR A 53 -0.45 -11.45 4.63
N ALA A 54 -0.62 -11.22 3.33
CA ALA A 54 -1.16 -12.24 2.44
C ALA A 54 -0.32 -13.52 2.61
N PRO A 55 -0.91 -14.72 2.75
CA PRO A 55 -0.17 -15.96 2.98
C PRO A 55 0.99 -16.19 2.01
N ALA A 56 0.89 -15.64 0.79
CA ALA A 56 1.93 -15.68 -0.22
C ALA A 56 3.22 -14.93 0.18
N GLY A 57 3.13 -13.75 0.81
CA GLY A 57 4.30 -12.96 1.22
C GLY A 57 5.08 -13.65 2.33
N VAL A 58 4.37 -14.13 3.35
CA VAL A 58 4.96 -14.91 4.46
C VAL A 58 5.61 -16.19 3.94
N ARG A 59 4.95 -16.91 3.02
CA ARG A 59 5.52 -18.12 2.39
C ARG A 59 6.77 -17.81 1.57
N ALA A 60 6.78 -16.72 0.80
CA ALA A 60 7.94 -16.33 0.00
C ALA A 60 9.16 -15.99 0.87
N ILE A 61 8.97 -15.25 1.96
CA ILE A 61 10.03 -14.94 2.93
C ILE A 61 10.53 -16.22 3.60
N ALA A 62 9.62 -17.08 4.06
CA ALA A 62 9.97 -18.35 4.71
C ALA A 62 10.73 -19.31 3.77
N LEU A 63 10.36 -19.37 2.48
CA LEU A 63 11.08 -20.15 1.47
C LEU A 63 12.48 -19.61 1.23
N ARG A 64 12.64 -18.28 1.16
CA ARG A 64 13.95 -17.64 0.99
C ARG A 64 14.86 -17.90 2.18
N GLU A 65 14.32 -17.79 3.40
CA GLU A 65 15.05 -18.08 4.63
C GLU A 65 15.47 -19.55 4.71
N ARG A 66 14.56 -20.47 4.34
CA ARG A 66 14.89 -21.91 4.23
C ARG A 66 15.97 -22.15 3.19
N ALA A 67 15.90 -21.53 2.01
CA ALA A 67 16.92 -21.69 0.96
C ALA A 67 18.31 -21.21 1.40
N HIS A 68 18.39 -20.09 2.12
CA HIS A 68 19.66 -19.62 2.70
C HIS A 68 20.23 -20.62 3.73
N ARG A 69 19.37 -21.22 4.55
CA ARG A 69 19.76 -22.22 5.55
C ARG A 69 20.07 -23.59 4.95
N THR A 70 19.44 -23.95 3.83
CA THR A 70 19.60 -25.23 3.14
C THR A 70 20.50 -25.14 1.92
N ALA A 71 21.29 -24.08 1.76
CA ALA A 71 22.27 -23.92 0.68
C ALA A 71 23.27 -25.09 0.57
N PHE A 72 23.32 -25.97 1.59
CA PHE A 72 24.18 -27.14 1.67
C PHE A 72 23.49 -28.50 1.44
N LEU A 73 22.20 -28.55 1.11
CA LEU A 73 21.59 -29.76 0.55
C LEU A 73 21.50 -29.63 -0.97
N ARG A 74 21.80 -30.73 -1.67
CA ARG A 74 21.95 -30.89 -3.14
C ARG A 74 20.71 -30.52 -4.00
N LEU A 75 19.87 -29.58 -3.61
CA LEU A 75 19.08 -28.81 -4.56
C LEU A 75 20.03 -27.84 -5.25
N ARG A 76 20.79 -28.45 -6.18
CA ARG A 76 21.70 -27.86 -7.15
C ARG A 76 21.15 -26.50 -7.58
N ASP A 77 21.94 -25.46 -7.30
CA ASP A 77 21.61 -24.06 -7.54
C ASP A 77 20.85 -23.92 -8.87
N PRO A 78 19.56 -23.52 -8.82
CA PRO A 78 18.76 -23.37 -10.02
C PRO A 78 19.30 -22.27 -10.94
N ASP A 79 20.12 -21.37 -10.42
CA ASP A 79 20.79 -20.28 -11.14
C ASP A 79 22.24 -20.60 -11.51
N ALA A 80 22.72 -21.83 -11.26
CA ALA A 80 24.05 -22.23 -11.68
C ALA A 80 24.23 -22.10 -13.20
N ALA A 81 25.42 -21.68 -13.64
CA ALA A 81 25.76 -21.61 -15.05
C ALA A 81 25.45 -22.94 -15.77
N GLY A 82 24.69 -22.86 -16.87
CA GLY A 82 24.20 -24.03 -17.62
C GLY A 82 22.84 -24.57 -17.19
N ARG A 83 22.17 -23.95 -16.21
CA ARG A 83 20.78 -24.25 -15.83
C ARG A 83 19.87 -23.07 -16.16
N PRO A 84 19.20 -23.07 -17.31
CA PRO A 84 18.23 -22.02 -17.61
C PRO A 84 17.10 -22.04 -16.57
N ARG A 85 16.75 -20.85 -16.05
CA ARG A 85 15.64 -20.71 -15.11
C ARG A 85 14.37 -21.32 -15.70
N PRO A 86 13.61 -22.13 -14.93
CA PRO A 86 12.28 -22.56 -15.34
C PRO A 86 11.45 -21.32 -15.69
N ARG A 87 10.90 -21.28 -16.90
CA ARG A 87 9.97 -20.20 -17.31
C ARG A 87 8.70 -20.37 -16.51
N ALA A 88 8.14 -19.26 -16.02
CA ALA A 88 6.85 -19.28 -15.34
C ALA A 88 5.82 -19.99 -16.24
N PRO A 89 4.89 -20.78 -15.66
CA PRO A 89 3.79 -21.35 -16.43
C PRO A 89 3.13 -20.26 -17.27
N GLY A 90 2.96 -20.51 -18.57
CA GLY A 90 2.22 -19.60 -19.44
C GLY A 90 0.80 -19.41 -18.91
N ARG A 91 0.15 -18.29 -19.26
CA ARG A 91 -1.22 -17.95 -18.83
C ARG A 91 -2.31 -18.99 -19.24
N GLY A 92 -1.94 -20.13 -19.81
CA GLY A 92 -2.81 -21.18 -20.31
C GLY A 92 -3.10 -22.33 -19.34
N TYR A 93 -2.63 -22.29 -18.09
CA TYR A 93 -3.00 -23.30 -17.09
C TYR A 93 -3.61 -22.65 -15.85
N SER A 94 -4.85 -22.21 -15.98
CA SER A 94 -5.80 -22.34 -14.88
C SER A 94 -6.36 -23.75 -14.99
N ALA A 95 -5.80 -24.69 -14.24
CA ALA A 95 -6.46 -25.98 -14.06
C ALA A 95 -7.82 -25.70 -13.41
N ALA A 96 -8.89 -25.98 -14.14
CA ALA A 96 -10.25 -26.04 -13.62
C ALA A 96 -10.40 -27.25 -12.68
#